data_AF-A0A4T1ZVM3-F1
#
_entry.id   AF-A0A4T1ZVM3-F1
#
_cell.length_a   1.000
_cell.length_b   1.000
_cell.length_c   1.000
_cell.angle_alpha   90.00
_cell.angle_beta   90.00
_cell.angle_gamma   90.00
#
_symmetry.space_group_name_H-M   'P 1'
#
loop_
_entity.id
_entity.type
_entity.pdbx_description
1 polymer ?
#
loop_
_entity_poly.entity_id
_entity_poly.type
_entity_poly.pdbx_seq_one_letter_code
_entity_poly.pdbx_strand_id
1 'polypeptide(L)'
;MSDMEHQEVDLSKPQNQDLIWDLDSIARRELAERFIKLFENRLCVYSESTRQLYTNYDLHFPSDLGRKMVVLPNPYAFHDTLHGIESHAVRKTGLCVLPGVVLHKPGLLLTTMIKEGGPAPKTMPFKPALAQIISNQKKAGDIFLPIMMKGDLREFDQKMPYIHLHRLQVSRLTRLSTFERDDIQQTITRKLLTLYRQADSLSCH
;
A
#
# COMPACT_ATOMS: atom_id res chain seq x y z
N MET A 1 -20.04 -11.77 -30.18
CA MET A 1 -19.79 -11.70 -28.73
C MET A 1 -18.51 -10.93 -28.58
N SER A 2 -18.58 -9.81 -27.86
CA SER A 2 -17.59 -8.73 -27.86
C SER A 2 -16.18 -9.23 -27.59
N ASP A 3 -15.27 -8.99 -28.53
CA ASP A 3 -13.84 -9.14 -28.34
C ASP A 3 -13.40 -8.19 -27.22
N MET A 4 -12.78 -8.76 -26.19
CA MET A 4 -12.11 -8.03 -25.13
C MET A 4 -10.82 -7.49 -25.72
N GLU A 5 -10.77 -6.18 -26.00
CA GLU A 5 -9.51 -5.49 -26.29
C GLU A 5 -8.57 -5.66 -25.09
N HIS A 6 -7.55 -6.50 -25.26
CA HIS A 6 -6.36 -6.43 -24.42
C HIS A 6 -5.70 -5.09 -24.70
N GLN A 7 -5.92 -4.10 -23.83
CA GLN A 7 -5.14 -2.87 -23.86
C GLN A 7 -3.68 -3.23 -23.54
N GLU A 8 -2.86 -3.30 -24.58
CA GLU A 8 -1.41 -3.21 -24.44
C GLU A 8 -1.09 -1.84 -23.84
N VAL A 9 -0.68 -1.85 -22.58
CA VAL A 9 -0.22 -0.65 -21.91
C VAL A 9 1.06 -0.20 -22.61
N ASP A 10 1.02 0.95 -23.27
CA ASP A 10 2.19 1.54 -23.92
C ASP A 10 3.18 2.06 -22.85
N LEU A 11 4.14 1.21 -22.51
CA LEU A 11 5.22 1.46 -21.54
C LEU A 11 6.30 2.43 -22.05
N SER A 12 6.15 2.98 -23.27
CA SER A 12 7.16 3.84 -23.91
C SER A 12 7.11 5.32 -23.50
N LYS A 13 6.03 5.79 -22.86
CA LYS A 13 5.96 7.15 -22.29
C LYS A 13 6.83 7.24 -21.04
N PRO A 14 7.38 8.44 -20.67
CA PRO A 14 8.13 8.61 -19.43
C PRO A 14 7.25 8.21 -18.24
N GLN A 15 7.42 6.96 -17.83
CA GLN A 15 6.56 6.33 -16.86
C GLN A 15 7.08 6.73 -15.50
N ASN A 16 6.18 7.18 -14.63
CA ASN A 16 6.49 7.50 -13.25
C ASN A 16 7.18 6.27 -12.61
N GLN A 17 8.49 6.38 -12.36
CA GLN A 17 9.30 5.25 -11.90
C GLN A 17 8.88 4.77 -10.50
N ASP A 18 8.17 5.59 -9.73
CA ASP A 18 7.61 5.21 -8.43
C ASP A 18 6.42 4.26 -8.55
N LEU A 19 5.86 4.11 -9.76
CA LEU A 19 4.77 3.18 -10.05
C LEU A 19 5.28 1.84 -10.58
N ILE A 20 6.58 1.72 -10.84
CA ILE A 20 7.22 0.49 -11.31
C ILE A 20 8.06 -0.06 -10.15
N TRP A 21 7.66 -1.19 -9.58
CA TRP A 21 8.29 -1.79 -8.41
C TRP A 21 9.01 -3.06 -8.83
N ASP A 22 10.30 -3.13 -8.51
CA ASP A 22 11.11 -4.32 -8.76
C ASP A 22 10.82 -5.40 -7.71
N LEU A 23 10.56 -6.62 -8.16
CA LEU A 23 10.28 -7.80 -7.33
C LEU A 23 11.43 -8.81 -7.38
N ASP A 24 12.59 -8.44 -7.94
CA ASP A 24 13.72 -9.36 -8.15
C ASP A 24 14.21 -10.02 -6.86
N SER A 25 14.15 -9.29 -5.74
CA SER A 25 14.57 -9.77 -4.43
C SER A 25 13.54 -10.68 -3.72
N ILE A 26 12.39 -10.97 -4.35
CA ILE A 26 11.33 -11.78 -3.76
C ILE A 26 11.39 -13.20 -4.32
N ALA A 27 11.73 -14.16 -3.46
CA ALA A 27 11.78 -15.58 -3.80
C ALA A 27 10.38 -16.14 -4.06
N ARG A 28 9.40 -15.87 -3.18
CA ARG A 28 8.02 -16.36 -3.32
C ARG A 28 7.14 -15.37 -4.06
N ARG A 29 7.47 -15.13 -5.33
CA ARG A 29 6.79 -14.14 -6.18
C ARG A 29 5.27 -14.28 -6.18
N GLU A 30 4.75 -15.46 -6.52
CA GLU A 30 3.30 -15.66 -6.64
C GLU A 30 2.55 -15.33 -5.34
N LEU A 31 3.13 -15.65 -4.18
CA LEU A 31 2.55 -15.31 -2.89
C LEU A 31 2.58 -13.80 -2.67
N ALA A 32 3.68 -13.13 -3.02
CA ALA A 32 3.79 -11.67 -2.92
C ALA A 32 2.81 -10.96 -3.86
N GLU A 33 2.62 -11.43 -5.09
CA GLU A 33 1.66 -10.90 -6.05
C GLU A 33 0.22 -11.03 -5.53
N ARG A 34 -0.16 -12.22 -5.03
CA ARG A 34 -1.48 -12.41 -4.39
C ARG A 34 -1.65 -11.57 -3.14
N PHE A 35 -0.58 -11.37 -2.38
CA PHE A 35 -0.58 -10.58 -1.15
C PHE A 35 -0.77 -9.08 -1.42
N ILE A 36 -0.01 -8.49 -2.33
CA ILE A 36 -0.13 -7.05 -2.63
C ILE A 36 -1.48 -6.72 -3.28
N LYS A 37 -2.06 -7.63 -4.06
CA LYS A 37 -3.43 -7.50 -4.60
C LYS A 37 -4.51 -7.37 -3.53
N LEU A 38 -4.27 -7.83 -2.30
CA LEU A 38 -5.20 -7.59 -1.19
C LEU A 38 -5.34 -6.10 -0.86
N PHE A 39 -4.34 -5.27 -1.21
CA PHE A 39 -4.32 -3.83 -0.89
C PHE A 39 -4.68 -2.94 -2.07
N GLU A 40 -4.78 -3.51 -3.27
CA GLU A 40 -5.30 -2.84 -4.46
C GLU A 40 -6.64 -2.16 -4.13
N ASN A 41 -6.73 -0.87 -4.43
CA ASN A 41 -7.88 -0.01 -4.14
C ASN A 41 -8.31 0.10 -2.66
N ARG A 42 -7.54 -0.49 -1.72
CA ARG A 42 -7.75 -0.43 -0.26
C ARG A 42 -6.71 0.40 0.47
N LEU A 43 -5.52 0.57 -0.11
CA LEU A 43 -4.51 1.54 0.32
C LEU A 43 -4.11 2.40 -0.86
N CYS A 44 -3.84 3.68 -0.60
CA CYS A 44 -3.35 4.58 -1.64
C CYS A 44 -1.86 4.35 -1.90
N VAL A 45 -1.42 4.59 -3.13
CA VAL A 45 -0.01 4.52 -3.54
C VAL A 45 0.53 5.93 -3.74
N TYR A 46 1.62 6.27 -3.06
CA TYR A 46 2.29 7.55 -3.18
C TYR A 46 3.45 7.48 -4.17
N SER A 47 3.53 8.48 -5.05
CA SER A 47 4.71 8.78 -5.83
C SER A 47 5.35 10.07 -5.34
N GLU A 48 6.60 9.95 -4.92
CA GLU A 48 7.43 11.07 -4.50
C GLU A 48 7.82 11.97 -5.67
N SER A 49 8.17 11.36 -6.82
CA SER A 49 8.61 12.04 -8.03
C SER A 49 7.55 12.99 -8.59
N THR A 50 6.27 12.58 -8.56
CA THR A 50 5.16 13.41 -9.06
C THR A 50 4.40 14.13 -7.94
N ARG A 51 4.70 13.84 -6.67
CA ARG A 51 3.97 14.34 -5.49
C ARG A 51 2.47 14.04 -5.56
N GLN A 52 2.15 12.85 -6.05
CA GLN A 52 0.79 12.38 -6.26
C GLN A 52 0.48 11.19 -5.36
N LEU A 53 -0.78 11.10 -4.92
CA LEU A 53 -1.32 9.96 -4.22
C LEU A 53 -2.44 9.35 -5.06
N TYR A 54 -2.21 8.13 -5.55
CA TYR A 54 -3.15 7.38 -6.36
C TYR A 54 -4.08 6.60 -5.45
N THR A 55 -5.38 6.85 -5.61
CA THR A 55 -6.41 6.26 -4.75
C THR A 55 -7.14 5.12 -5.46
N ASN A 56 -7.15 5.11 -6.80
CA ASN A 56 -7.73 4.07 -7.63
C ASN A 56 -6.72 3.62 -8.69
N TYR A 57 -6.39 2.32 -8.67
CA TYR A 57 -5.37 1.73 -9.54
C TYR A 57 -5.55 0.22 -9.62
N ASP A 58 -5.00 -0.36 -10.69
CA ASP A 58 -4.83 -1.80 -10.86
C ASP A 58 -3.34 -2.16 -10.75
N LEU A 59 -3.05 -3.34 -10.20
CA LEU A 59 -1.72 -3.92 -10.11
C LEU A 59 -1.50 -4.89 -11.27
N HIS A 60 -0.61 -4.51 -12.19
CA HIS A 60 -0.20 -5.32 -13.32
C HIS A 60 1.15 -5.99 -13.08
N PHE A 61 1.25 -7.25 -13.51
CA PHE A 61 2.45 -8.09 -13.40
C PHE A 61 2.88 -8.54 -14.80
N PRO A 62 3.41 -7.62 -15.63
CA PRO A 62 3.84 -7.90 -17.00
C PRO A 62 4.90 -9.00 -17.06
N SER A 63 4.74 -9.96 -17.97
CA SER A 63 5.70 -11.07 -18.14
C SER A 63 6.95 -10.65 -18.94
N ASP A 64 6.79 -9.63 -19.78
CA ASP A 64 7.77 -9.06 -20.71
C ASP A 64 8.72 -8.04 -20.05
N LEU A 65 8.29 -7.39 -18.95
CA LEU A 65 9.10 -6.46 -18.17
C LEU A 65 9.92 -7.12 -17.05
N GLY A 66 10.05 -8.44 -17.06
CA GLY A 66 10.74 -9.20 -16.02
C GLY A 66 9.94 -9.28 -14.72
N ARG A 67 10.62 -9.37 -13.57
CA ARG A 67 9.95 -9.46 -12.25
C ARG A 67 9.56 -8.07 -11.75
N LYS A 68 8.63 -7.42 -12.45
CA LYS A 68 8.12 -6.09 -12.08
C LYS A 68 6.64 -6.11 -11.76
N MET A 69 6.25 -5.24 -10.84
CA MET A 69 4.87 -4.85 -10.60
C MET A 69 4.69 -3.41 -11.06
N VAL A 70 3.63 -3.16 -11.82
CA VAL A 70 3.27 -1.83 -12.30
C VAL A 70 1.95 -1.43 -11.66
N VAL A 71 1.96 -0.31 -10.94
CA VAL A 71 0.76 0.37 -10.45
C VAL A 71 0.20 1.19 -11.60
N LEU A 72 -0.99 0.84 -12.09
CA LEU A 72 -1.66 1.55 -13.18
C LEU A 72 -2.85 2.33 -12.63
N PRO A 73 -2.72 3.66 -12.46
CA PRO A 73 -3.85 4.51 -12.11
C PRO A 73 -4.93 4.44 -13.20
N ASN A 74 -6.19 4.54 -12.82
CA ASN A 74 -7.27 4.58 -13.80
C ASN A 74 -7.18 5.88 -14.65
N PRO A 75 -6.91 5.78 -15.96
CA PRO A 75 -6.69 6.96 -16.82
C PRO A 75 -7.98 7.76 -17.06
N TYR A 76 -9.15 7.20 -16.76
CA TYR A 76 -10.45 7.85 -16.90
C TYR A 76 -10.99 8.42 -15.59
N ALA A 77 -10.28 8.23 -14.47
CA ALA A 77 -10.68 8.70 -13.15
C ALA A 77 -9.67 9.71 -12.60
N PHE A 78 -9.54 10.86 -13.28
CA PHE A 78 -8.61 11.93 -12.86
C PHE A 78 -8.88 12.42 -11.43
N HIS A 79 -10.12 12.32 -10.96
CA HIS A 79 -10.52 12.66 -9.58
C HIS A 79 -9.95 11.71 -8.52
N ASP A 80 -9.44 10.54 -8.93
CA ASP A 80 -8.86 9.54 -8.04
C ASP A 80 -7.34 9.73 -7.82
N THR A 81 -6.76 10.79 -8.38
CA THR A 81 -5.36 11.20 -8.15
C THR A 81 -5.33 12.48 -7.33
N LEU A 82 -4.76 12.42 -6.13
CA LEU A 82 -4.59 13.58 -5.26
C LEU A 82 -3.21 14.19 -5.49
N HIS A 83 -3.14 15.52 -5.61
CA HIS A 83 -1.94 16.26 -5.98
C HIS A 83 -1.37 17.07 -4.81
N GLY A 84 -0.13 17.56 -4.97
CA GLY A 84 0.50 18.45 -3.99
C GLY A 84 0.91 17.76 -2.68
N ILE A 85 1.14 16.44 -2.73
CA ILE A 85 1.53 15.64 -1.58
C ILE A 85 3.05 15.74 -1.40
N GLU A 86 3.48 16.76 -0.66
CA GLU A 86 4.90 17.02 -0.40
C GLU A 86 5.53 15.89 0.46
N SER A 87 6.74 15.44 0.10
CA SER A 87 7.36 14.25 0.68
C SER A 87 7.65 14.35 2.18
N HIS A 88 7.88 15.56 2.71
CA HIS A 88 8.08 15.77 4.15
C HIS A 88 6.83 15.47 4.99
N ALA A 89 5.64 15.40 4.37
CA ALA A 89 4.40 14.98 5.02
C ALA A 89 4.27 13.44 5.09
N VAL A 90 5.05 12.69 4.33
CA VAL A 90 5.07 11.22 4.34
C VAL A 90 6.09 10.72 5.35
N ARG A 91 5.68 9.78 6.21
CA ARG A 91 6.53 9.24 7.28
C ARG A 91 6.49 7.72 7.32
N LYS A 92 7.66 7.11 7.46
CA LYS A 92 7.80 5.69 7.81
C LYS A 92 7.14 5.43 9.15
N THR A 93 6.36 4.36 9.24
CA THR A 93 5.66 4.00 10.49
C THR A 93 6.41 2.93 11.29
N GLY A 94 7.27 2.15 10.64
CA GLY A 94 7.85 0.92 11.21
C GLY A 94 6.85 -0.25 11.25
N LEU A 95 5.59 -0.04 10.85
CA LEU A 95 4.57 -1.08 10.81
C LEU A 95 4.78 -1.91 9.55
N CYS A 96 4.75 -3.23 9.72
CA CYS A 96 4.78 -4.20 8.64
C CYS A 96 3.53 -5.06 8.68
N VAL A 97 2.84 -5.17 7.55
CA VAL A 97 1.69 -6.05 7.36
C VAL A 97 2.15 -7.32 6.66
N LEU A 98 1.70 -8.47 7.12
CA LEU A 98 2.08 -9.77 6.57
C LEU A 98 0.87 -10.71 6.48
N PRO A 99 0.87 -11.65 5.52
CA PRO A 99 -0.24 -12.58 5.37
C PRO A 99 -0.22 -13.63 6.50
N GLY A 100 -1.35 -13.83 7.17
CA GLY A 100 -1.46 -14.74 8.30
C GLY A 100 -1.15 -16.19 7.94
N VAL A 101 -1.40 -16.59 6.69
CA VAL A 101 -1.18 -17.95 6.17
C VAL A 101 0.26 -18.44 6.40
N VAL A 102 1.24 -17.53 6.37
CA VAL A 102 2.67 -17.88 6.57
C VAL A 102 2.96 -18.32 8.01
N LEU A 103 2.11 -17.92 8.97
CA LEU A 103 2.20 -18.29 10.38
C LEU A 103 1.01 -19.15 10.83
N HIS A 104 0.31 -19.80 9.89
CA HIS A 104 -0.87 -20.62 10.14
C HIS A 104 -2.00 -19.88 10.90
N LYS A 105 -2.14 -18.58 10.64
CA LYS A 105 -3.21 -17.73 11.20
C LYS A 105 -4.12 -17.23 10.08
N PRO A 106 -5.41 -16.99 10.35
CA PRO A 106 -6.30 -16.38 9.36
C PRO A 106 -5.99 -14.90 9.15
N GLY A 107 -6.42 -14.36 8.01
CA GLY A 107 -6.41 -12.92 7.75
C GLY A 107 -5.02 -12.30 7.62
N LEU A 108 -4.95 -11.00 7.96
CA LEU A 108 -3.73 -10.22 8.00
C LEU A 108 -3.15 -10.17 9.42
N LEU A 109 -1.83 -10.05 9.51
CA LEU A 109 -1.09 -9.81 10.74
C LEU A 109 -0.29 -8.50 10.64
N LEU A 110 0.00 -7.91 11.79
CA LEU A 110 0.80 -6.69 11.91
C LEU A 110 1.97 -6.92 12.87
N THR A 111 3.14 -6.39 12.52
CA THR A 111 4.32 -6.33 13.38
C THR A 111 5.00 -4.96 13.27
N THR A 112 5.81 -4.58 14.25
CA THR A 112 6.57 -3.32 14.27
C THR A 112 8.05 -3.52 13.92
N MET A 113 8.51 -4.77 13.81
CA MET A 113 9.93 -5.11 13.69
C MET A 113 10.08 -6.35 12.83
N ILE A 114 10.77 -6.21 11.71
CA ILE A 114 11.30 -7.33 10.92
C ILE A 114 12.80 -7.11 10.82
N LYS A 115 13.60 -8.06 11.33
CA LYS A 115 15.06 -7.99 11.35
C LYS A 115 15.62 -9.21 10.64
N GLU A 116 16.27 -9.00 9.50
CA GLU A 116 16.98 -10.04 8.76
C GLU A 116 17.93 -10.83 9.68
N GLY A 117 17.87 -12.15 9.60
CA GLY A 117 18.65 -13.07 10.47
C GLY A 117 18.24 -13.08 11.95
N GLY A 118 17.16 -12.38 12.33
CA GLY A 118 16.62 -12.34 13.68
C GLY A 118 15.55 -13.41 13.96
N PRO A 119 15.07 -13.50 15.22
CA PRO A 119 13.95 -14.38 15.55
C PRO A 119 12.68 -13.97 14.79
N ALA A 120 11.75 -14.91 14.64
CA ALA A 120 10.46 -14.64 14.00
C ALA A 120 9.78 -13.40 14.63
N PRO A 121 9.25 -12.49 13.79
CA PRO A 121 8.73 -11.23 14.28
C PRO A 121 7.53 -11.47 15.20
N LYS A 122 7.43 -10.67 16.27
CA LYS A 122 6.24 -10.71 17.14
C LYS A 122 5.07 -10.10 16.38
N THR A 123 4.06 -10.90 16.09
CA THR A 123 2.89 -10.50 15.31
C THR A 123 1.64 -10.36 16.17
N MET A 124 0.76 -9.43 15.81
CA MET A 124 -0.60 -9.31 16.33
C MET A 124 -1.61 -9.41 15.18
N PRO A 125 -2.84 -9.91 15.39
CA PRO A 125 -3.89 -9.83 14.37
C PRO A 125 -4.13 -8.39 13.92
N PHE A 126 -4.37 -8.20 12.61
CA PHE A 126 -4.38 -6.88 12.00
C PHE A 126 -5.45 -5.95 12.58
N LYS A 127 -6.71 -6.41 12.71
CA LYS A 127 -7.81 -5.58 13.27
C LYS A 127 -7.50 -5.00 14.65
N PRO A 128 -7.21 -5.80 15.70
CA PRO A 128 -6.94 -5.24 17.02
C PRO A 128 -5.68 -4.35 17.04
N ALA A 129 -4.63 -4.71 16.29
CA ALA A 129 -3.44 -3.88 16.17
C ALA A 129 -3.77 -2.50 15.56
N LEU A 130 -4.52 -2.50 14.46
CA LEU A 130 -4.92 -1.28 13.77
C LEU A 130 -5.85 -0.42 14.63
N ALA A 131 -6.80 -1.02 15.36
CA ALA A 131 -7.65 -0.31 16.30
C ALA A 131 -6.83 0.39 17.42
N GLN A 132 -5.80 -0.29 17.94
CA GLN A 132 -4.88 0.29 18.92
C GLN A 132 -4.10 1.47 18.34
N ILE A 133 -3.59 1.34 17.10
CA ILE A 133 -2.87 2.42 16.40
C ILE A 133 -3.77 3.64 16.20
N ILE A 134 -4.98 3.44 15.68
CA ILE A 134 -5.96 4.52 15.45
C ILE A 134 -6.29 5.23 16.77
N SER A 135 -6.54 4.45 17.84
CA SER A 135 -6.84 5.00 19.17
C SER A 135 -5.68 5.83 19.73
N ASN A 136 -4.44 5.33 19.60
CA ASN A 136 -3.25 6.03 20.09
C ASN A 136 -2.98 7.33 19.31
N GLN A 137 -3.12 7.31 17.97
CA GLN A 137 -2.98 8.50 17.16
C GLN A 137 -4.04 9.55 17.53
N LYS A 138 -5.29 9.14 17.71
CA LYS A 138 -6.38 10.04 18.13
C LYS A 138 -6.09 10.69 19.49
N LYS A 139 -5.56 9.93 20.47
CA LYS A 139 -5.15 10.47 21.78
C LYS A 139 -4.03 11.52 21.66
N ALA A 140 -3.15 11.37 20.68
CA ALA A 140 -2.10 12.34 20.39
C ALA A 140 -2.58 13.53 19.53
N GLY A 141 -3.89 13.64 19.25
CA GLY A 141 -4.44 14.68 18.39
C GLY A 141 -4.09 14.52 16.91
N ASP A 142 -3.75 13.31 16.48
CA ASP A 142 -3.36 12.97 15.11
C ASP A 142 -4.27 11.87 14.54
N ILE A 143 -4.20 11.63 13.23
CA ILE A 143 -4.97 10.59 12.55
C ILE A 143 -4.01 9.64 11.85
N PHE A 144 -4.34 8.34 11.88
CA PHE A 144 -3.57 7.34 11.15
C PHE A 144 -4.05 7.24 9.71
N LEU A 145 -3.26 7.73 8.76
CA LEU A 145 -3.56 7.71 7.33
C LEU A 145 -2.52 6.87 6.60
N PRO A 146 -2.67 5.53 6.54
CA PRO A 146 -1.67 4.65 5.95
C PRO A 146 -1.67 4.74 4.42
N ILE A 147 -0.48 4.70 3.86
CA ILE A 147 -0.22 4.70 2.41
C ILE A 147 0.92 3.72 2.11
N MET A 148 1.00 3.29 0.85
CA MET A 148 2.10 2.50 0.31
C MET A 148 2.92 3.33 -0.67
N MET A 149 4.16 2.97 -0.89
CA MET A 149 5.02 3.55 -1.93
C MET A 149 6.05 2.52 -2.43
N LYS A 150 6.75 2.87 -3.51
CA LYS A 150 7.79 2.01 -4.08
C LYS A 150 8.77 1.50 -3.02
N GLY A 151 9.00 0.18 -3.04
CA GLY A 151 9.90 -0.50 -2.12
C GLY A 151 9.28 -0.90 -0.77
N ASP A 152 7.97 -0.73 -0.60
CA ASP A 152 7.26 -1.18 0.60
C ASP A 152 6.94 -2.68 0.60
N LEU A 153 6.69 -3.29 -0.56
CA LEU A 153 6.58 -4.75 -0.69
C LEU A 153 7.97 -5.38 -0.60
N ARG A 154 8.17 -6.25 0.39
CA ARG A 154 9.44 -6.90 0.71
C ARG A 154 9.21 -8.34 1.11
N GLU A 155 10.29 -9.09 1.31
CA GLU A 155 10.25 -10.46 1.77
C GLU A 155 11.20 -10.65 2.96
N PHE A 156 10.79 -11.45 3.93
CA PHE A 156 11.59 -11.88 5.06
C PHE A 156 11.91 -13.37 4.94
N ASP A 157 13.17 -13.73 5.20
CA ASP A 157 13.69 -15.11 5.21
C ASP A 157 13.29 -15.93 3.97
N GLN A 158 13.25 -15.28 2.80
CA GLN A 158 12.89 -15.88 1.50
C GLN A 158 11.52 -16.59 1.47
N LYS A 159 10.64 -16.28 2.41
CA LYS A 159 9.39 -17.04 2.63
C LYS A 159 8.17 -16.18 2.87
N MET A 160 8.36 -15.03 3.50
CA MET A 160 7.25 -14.24 4.06
C MET A 160 7.22 -12.86 3.40
N PRO A 161 6.36 -12.63 2.40
CA PRO A 161 6.16 -11.29 1.90
C PRO A 161 5.52 -10.42 2.98
N TYR A 162 5.89 -9.15 3.02
CA TYR A 162 5.31 -8.16 3.91
C TYR A 162 5.30 -6.79 3.23
N ILE A 163 4.41 -5.92 3.70
CA ILE A 163 4.32 -4.53 3.27
C ILE A 163 4.72 -3.66 4.43
N HIS A 164 5.76 -2.86 4.25
CA HIS A 164 6.10 -1.79 5.16
C HIS A 164 5.14 -0.61 4.95
N LEU A 165 4.52 -0.08 5.99
CA LEU A 165 3.57 1.02 5.86
C LEU A 165 4.23 2.37 6.07
N HIS A 166 3.85 3.32 5.23
CA HIS A 166 4.02 4.73 5.46
C HIS A 166 2.72 5.35 5.96
N ARG A 167 2.79 6.57 6.50
CA ARG A 167 1.63 7.37 6.83
C ARG A 167 1.76 8.77 6.29
N LEU A 168 0.62 9.37 5.94
CA LEU A 168 0.52 10.77 5.54
C LEU A 168 0.14 11.64 6.75
N GLN A 169 0.86 12.75 6.93
CA GLN A 169 0.53 13.79 7.91
C GLN A 169 -0.06 15.00 7.19
N VAL A 170 -1.38 15.01 7.04
CA VAL A 170 -2.10 16.06 6.28
C VAL A 170 -1.86 17.47 6.85
N SER A 171 -1.65 17.59 8.17
CA SER A 171 -1.30 18.86 8.82
C SER A 171 0.01 19.48 8.28
N ARG A 172 0.90 18.68 7.68
CA ARG A 172 2.17 19.13 7.09
C ARG A 172 2.05 19.56 5.62
N LEU A 173 0.89 19.39 5.00
CA LEU A 173 0.59 19.84 3.63
C LEU A 173 0.16 21.32 3.67
N THR A 174 1.05 22.20 4.09
CA THR A 174 0.75 23.64 4.35
C THR A 174 0.39 24.43 3.10
N ARG A 175 0.71 23.92 1.91
CA ARG A 175 0.38 24.55 0.61
C ARG A 175 -1.02 24.22 0.12
N LEU A 176 -1.66 23.20 0.71
CA LEU A 176 -3.03 22.83 0.38
C LEU A 176 -4.00 23.61 1.27
N SER A 177 -5.15 23.95 0.69
CA SER A 177 -6.26 24.51 1.43
C SER A 177 -6.77 23.53 2.49
N THR A 178 -7.53 24.04 3.46
CA THR A 178 -8.19 23.18 4.46
C THR A 178 -9.14 22.19 3.80
N PHE A 179 -9.87 22.61 2.75
CA PHE A 179 -10.78 21.73 2.02
C PHE A 179 -10.06 20.57 1.34
N GLU A 180 -8.95 20.82 0.64
CA GLU A 180 -8.14 19.76 0.01
C GLU A 180 -7.56 18.79 1.05
N ARG A 181 -7.08 19.32 2.18
CA ARG A 181 -6.58 18.52 3.29
C ARG A 181 -7.66 17.61 3.87
N ASP A 182 -8.85 18.15 4.09
CA ASP A 182 -9.98 17.38 4.61
C ASP A 182 -10.42 16.29 3.63
N ASP A 183 -10.45 16.58 2.33
CA ASP A 183 -10.78 15.58 1.30
C ASP A 183 -9.76 14.44 1.25
N ILE A 184 -8.45 14.75 1.27
CA ILE A 184 -7.38 13.74 1.36
C ILE A 184 -7.57 12.86 2.59
N GLN A 185 -7.78 13.48 3.75
CA GLN A 185 -7.97 12.77 5.01
C GLN A 185 -9.19 11.86 4.96
N GLN A 186 -10.32 12.34 4.47
CA GLN A 186 -11.55 11.55 4.34
C GLN A 186 -11.37 10.38 3.37
N THR A 187 -10.72 10.62 2.22
CA THR A 187 -10.48 9.59 1.20
C THR A 187 -9.64 8.43 1.75
N ILE A 188 -8.52 8.73 2.41
CA ILE A 188 -7.67 7.68 3.02
C ILE A 188 -8.40 7.00 4.19
N THR A 189 -9.15 7.75 5.00
CA THR A 189 -9.93 7.20 6.11
C THR A 189 -10.98 6.20 5.64
N ARG A 190 -11.73 6.53 4.58
CA ARG A 190 -12.74 5.62 3.99
C ARG A 190 -12.09 4.31 3.56
N LYS A 191 -10.95 4.38 2.87
CA LYS A 191 -10.20 3.21 2.43
C LYS A 191 -9.68 2.37 3.60
N LEU A 192 -9.14 3.02 4.63
CA LEU A 192 -8.71 2.36 5.86
C LEU A 192 -9.86 1.62 6.55
N LEU A 193 -11.05 2.22 6.63
CA LEU A 193 -12.22 1.59 7.22
C LEU A 193 -12.70 0.38 6.40
N THR A 194 -12.65 0.45 5.07
CA THR A 194 -12.93 -0.70 4.20
C THR A 194 -11.94 -1.83 4.44
N LEU A 195 -10.63 -1.53 4.45
CA LEU A 195 -9.58 -2.51 4.78
C LEU A 195 -9.80 -3.11 6.17
N TYR A 196 -10.08 -2.28 7.18
CA TYR A 196 -10.36 -2.74 8.53
C TYR A 196 -11.52 -3.73 8.56
N ARG A 197 -12.66 -3.44 7.92
CA ARG A 197 -13.83 -4.33 7.91
C ARG A 197 -13.53 -5.68 7.25
N GLN A 198 -12.79 -5.65 6.15
CA GLN A 198 -12.48 -6.83 5.33
C GLN A 198 -11.28 -7.64 5.83
N ALA A 199 -10.47 -7.12 6.76
CA ALA A 199 -9.17 -7.71 7.11
C ALA A 199 -9.19 -9.20 7.50
N ASP A 200 -10.28 -9.72 8.08
CA ASP A 200 -10.38 -11.13 8.47
C ASP A 200 -10.71 -12.05 7.28
N SER A 201 -11.34 -11.51 6.23
CA SER A 201 -11.65 -12.25 5.00
C SER A 201 -10.54 -12.14 3.95
N LEU A 202 -9.54 -11.28 4.16
CA LEU A 202 -8.40 -11.14 3.27
C LEU A 202 -7.39 -12.27 3.55
N SER A 203 -7.33 -13.25 2.66
CA SER A 203 -6.37 -14.35 2.72
C SER A 203 -5.64 -14.52 1.38
N CYS A 204 -4.38 -14.92 1.46
CA CYS A 204 -3.60 -15.37 0.31
C CYS A 204 -3.64 -16.89 0.29
N HIS A 205 -4.58 -17.47 -0.46
CA HIS A 205 -4.54 -18.89 -0.82
C HIS A 205 -3.68 -19.03 -2.07
#